data_AF-A0A9E6V4P3-F1
#
_entry.id   AF-A0A9E6V4P3-F1
#
_cell.length_a   1.000
_cell.length_b   1.000
_cell.length_c   1.000
_cell.angle_alpha   90.00
_cell.angle_beta   90.00
_cell.angle_gamma   90.00
#
_symmetry.space_group_name_H-M   'P 1'
#
loop_
_entity.id
_entity.type
_entity.pdbx_description
1 polymer ?
#
loop_
_entity_poly.entity_id
_entity_poly.type
_entity_poly.pdbx_seq_one_letter_code
_entity_poly.pdbx_strand_id
1 'polypeptide(L)'
;MQKKLEIAFHKAMLNIYQQAHTDCGYRAERFRQMVTRHGGLGAAQQLLRSAKYSEGFTTLWEAGRLDISMENLVLQEQWCNLFTQEELAVAKKRLLEHGYKNIIGIASNDEAVMPAKAGIQNVP
;
A
#
# COMPACT_ATOMS: atom_id res chain seq x y z
N MET A 1 14.36 -4.87 -19.52
CA MET A 1 13.49 -3.75 -19.10
C MET A 1 12.91 -3.93 -17.68
N GLN A 2 12.34 -5.08 -17.31
CA GLN A 2 11.74 -5.30 -15.96
C GLN A 2 12.68 -4.99 -14.79
N LYS A 3 13.93 -5.46 -14.84
CA LYS A 3 14.91 -5.28 -13.75
C LYS A 3 15.18 -3.81 -13.36
N LYS A 4 15.11 -2.87 -14.33
CA LYS A 4 15.25 -1.43 -14.04
C LYS A 4 14.02 -0.90 -13.29
N LEU A 5 12.84 -1.39 -13.66
CA LEU A 5 11.59 -1.01 -13.03
C LEU A 5 11.49 -1.58 -11.62
N GLU A 6 11.91 -2.83 -11.40
CA GLU A 6 12.00 -3.42 -10.06
C GLU A 6 12.95 -2.65 -9.13
N ILE A 7 14.10 -2.20 -9.64
CA ILE A 7 15.04 -1.36 -8.88
C ILE A 7 14.40 -0.01 -8.53
N ALA A 8 13.71 0.60 -9.49
CA ALA A 8 13.04 1.88 -9.26
C ALA A 8 11.87 1.72 -8.27
N PHE A 9 11.12 0.62 -8.35
CA PHE A 9 10.05 0.27 -7.41
C PHE A 9 10.60 0.00 -6.00
N HIS A 10 11.73 -0.70 -5.89
CA HIS A 10 12.42 -0.88 -4.61
C HIS A 10 12.78 0.46 -3.96
N LYS A 11 13.29 1.42 -4.74
CA LYS A 11 13.55 2.77 -4.24
C LYS A 11 12.27 3.49 -3.82
N ALA A 12 11.19 3.35 -4.59
CA ALA A 12 9.89 3.93 -4.24
C ALA A 12 9.32 3.36 -2.93
N MET A 13 9.44 2.04 -2.72
CA MET A 13 9.08 1.37 -1.47
C MET A 13 9.88 1.89 -0.26
N LEU A 14 11.18 2.14 -0.43
CA LEU A 14 11.99 2.77 0.61
C LEU A 14 11.62 4.24 0.84
N ASN A 15 11.21 4.95 -0.21
CA ASN A 15 10.80 6.35 -0.11
C ASN A 15 9.51 6.50 0.69
N ILE A 16 8.48 5.70 0.42
CA ILE A 16 7.24 5.75 1.20
C ILE A 16 7.46 5.38 2.67
N TYR A 17 8.41 4.47 2.95
CA TYR A 17 8.84 4.18 4.32
C TYR A 17 9.45 5.42 5.00
N GLN A 18 10.34 6.13 4.30
CA GLN A 18 10.97 7.32 4.84
C GLN A 18 9.93 8.43 5.06
N GLN A 19 8.97 8.59 4.15
CA GLN A 19 7.87 9.54 4.31
C GLN A 19 6.97 9.17 5.49
N ALA A 20 6.62 7.90 5.67
CA ALA A 20 5.83 7.45 6.81
C ALA A 20 6.56 7.69 8.15
N HIS A 21 7.90 7.56 8.16
CA HIS A 21 8.71 7.87 9.33
C HIS A 21 8.74 9.38 9.63
N THR A 22 8.94 10.22 8.61
CA THR A 22 9.03 11.67 8.76
C THR A 22 7.68 12.31 9.07
N ASP A 23 6.62 11.90 8.36
CA ASP A 23 5.33 12.59 8.41
C ASP A 23 4.39 12.01 9.48
N CYS A 24 4.51 10.72 9.79
CA CYS A 24 3.64 10.03 10.76
C CYS A 24 4.39 9.55 12.01
N GLY A 25 5.72 9.73 12.08
CA GLY A 25 6.55 9.22 13.18
C GLY A 25 6.66 7.69 13.24
N TYR A 26 6.12 6.97 12.25
CA TYR A 26 6.03 5.50 12.27
C TYR A 26 7.31 4.86 11.75
N ARG A 27 8.00 4.11 12.62
CA ARG A 27 9.19 3.33 12.25
C ARG A 27 8.81 1.90 11.88
N ALA A 28 8.47 1.68 10.62
CA ALA A 28 8.12 0.36 10.09
C ALA A 28 9.35 -0.57 9.92
N GLU A 29 10.00 -0.98 11.02
CA GLU A 29 11.26 -1.75 10.95
C GLU A 29 11.09 -3.11 10.24
N ARG A 30 9.98 -3.83 10.51
CA ARG A 30 9.65 -5.09 9.81
C ARG A 30 9.49 -4.88 8.31
N PHE A 31 8.88 -3.78 7.90
CA PHE A 31 8.72 -3.45 6.48
C PHE A 31 10.09 -3.21 5.82
N ARG A 32 10.95 -2.41 6.45
CA ARG A 32 12.32 -2.16 5.95
C ARG A 32 13.13 -3.45 5.82
N GLN A 33 13.07 -4.32 6.82
CA GLN A 33 13.75 -5.63 6.79
C GLN A 33 13.24 -6.50 5.64
N MET A 34 11.92 -6.55 5.45
CA MET A 34 11.29 -7.33 4.37
C MET A 34 11.69 -6.80 2.98
N VAL A 35 11.67 -5.47 2.78
CA VAL A 35 12.09 -4.84 1.52
C VAL A 35 13.58 -5.08 1.24
N THR A 36 14.42 -5.08 2.28
CA THR A 36 15.85 -5.38 2.16
C THR A 36 16.09 -6.84 1.77
N ARG A 37 15.34 -7.77 2.36
CA ARG A 37 15.53 -9.21 2.17
C ARG A 37 14.93 -9.74 0.86
N HIS A 38 13.75 -9.25 0.48
CA HIS A 38 12.96 -9.77 -0.64
C HIS A 38 12.89 -8.82 -1.84
N GLY A 39 13.49 -7.63 -1.74
CA GLY A 39 13.30 -6.55 -2.70
C GLY A 39 11.94 -5.87 -2.54
N GLY A 40 11.75 -4.73 -3.21
CA GLY A 40 10.50 -3.98 -3.13
C GLY A 40 9.32 -4.77 -3.69
N LEU A 41 9.50 -5.36 -4.87
CA LEU A 41 8.45 -6.12 -5.56
C LEU A 41 8.04 -7.36 -4.76
N GLY A 42 9.00 -8.19 -4.33
CA GLY A 42 8.71 -9.38 -3.54
C GLY A 42 8.03 -9.06 -2.21
N ALA A 43 8.46 -7.98 -1.53
CA ALA A 43 7.81 -7.50 -0.31
C ALA A 43 6.35 -7.07 -0.56
N ALA A 44 6.10 -6.29 -1.62
CA ALA A 44 4.75 -5.87 -1.97
C ALA A 44 3.83 -7.05 -2.30
N GLN A 45 4.30 -8.00 -3.13
CA GLN A 45 3.55 -9.21 -3.46
C GLN A 45 3.20 -10.04 -2.21
N GLN A 46 4.15 -10.21 -1.30
CA GLN A 46 3.91 -10.92 -0.04
C GLN A 46 2.85 -10.23 0.83
N LEU A 47 2.88 -8.90 0.90
CA LEU A 47 1.88 -8.10 1.62
C LEU A 47 0.50 -8.14 0.98
N LEU A 48 0.42 -8.16 -0.35
CA LEU A 48 -0.85 -8.25 -1.08
C LEU A 48 -1.48 -9.64 -0.95
N ARG A 49 -0.68 -10.70 -0.86
CA ARG A 49 -1.16 -12.07 -0.63
C ARG A 49 -1.61 -12.35 0.80
N SER A 50 -1.19 -11.52 1.75
CA SER A 50 -1.66 -11.61 3.14
C SER A 50 -3.15 -11.26 3.22
N ALA A 51 -3.93 -12.08 3.92
CA ALA A 51 -5.33 -11.76 4.22
C ALA A 51 -5.47 -10.61 5.24
N LYS A 52 -4.43 -10.36 6.04
CA LYS A 52 -4.43 -9.30 7.07
C LYS A 52 -3.82 -8.02 6.53
N TYR A 53 -4.38 -6.89 6.94
CA TYR A 53 -3.77 -5.58 6.75
C TYR A 53 -2.40 -5.55 7.44
N SER A 54 -1.46 -4.85 6.81
CA SER A 54 -0.16 -4.62 7.43
C SER A 54 -0.30 -3.57 8.54
N GLU A 55 0.50 -3.70 9.58
CA GLU A 55 0.55 -2.71 10.67
C GLU A 55 0.80 -1.30 10.12
N GLY A 56 1.71 -1.16 9.14
CA GLY A 56 1.98 0.12 8.49
C GLY A 56 0.80 0.66 7.69
N PHE A 57 -0.05 -0.19 7.11
CA PHE A 57 -1.27 0.26 6.44
C PHE A 57 -2.26 0.86 7.44
N THR A 58 -2.48 0.18 8.57
CA THR A 58 -3.36 0.70 9.63
C THR A 58 -2.84 2.03 10.16
N THR A 59 -1.54 2.16 10.45
CA THR A 59 -0.95 3.41 10.93
C THR A 59 -1.11 4.55 9.92
N LEU A 60 -0.90 4.29 8.63
CA LEU A 60 -1.08 5.30 7.58
C LEU A 60 -2.55 5.70 7.43
N TRP A 61 -3.47 4.76 7.60
CA TRP A 61 -4.89 5.06 7.59
C TRP A 61 -5.29 5.96 8.76
N GLU A 62 -4.84 5.65 9.98
CA GLU A 62 -5.10 6.47 11.17
C GLU A 62 -4.49 7.88 11.04
N ALA A 63 -3.35 8.00 10.35
CA ALA A 63 -2.71 9.27 10.05
C ALA A 63 -3.33 10.02 8.85
N GLY A 64 -4.31 9.43 8.15
CA GLY A 64 -4.90 10.01 6.92
C GLY A 64 -3.92 10.09 5.73
N ARG A 65 -2.87 9.27 5.75
CA ARG A 65 -1.76 9.27 4.78
C ARG A 65 -1.70 8.02 3.91
N LEU A 66 -2.87 7.54 3.47
CA LEU A 66 -2.96 6.41 2.53
C LEU A 66 -2.37 6.74 1.14
N ASP A 67 -2.12 8.02 0.85
CA ASP A 67 -1.39 8.47 -0.36
C ASP A 67 0.03 7.88 -0.45
N ILE A 68 0.70 7.67 0.68
CA ILE A 68 2.03 7.04 0.78
C ILE A 68 1.95 5.57 1.17
N SER A 69 0.80 4.91 1.04
CA SER A 69 0.70 3.47 1.25
C SER A 69 1.30 2.68 0.09
N MET A 70 1.73 1.44 0.37
CA MET A 70 2.17 0.52 -0.67
C MET A 70 1.02 0.20 -1.63
N GLU A 71 -0.19 0.03 -1.11
CA GLU A 71 -1.41 -0.22 -1.88
C GLU A 71 -1.67 0.90 -2.90
N ASN A 72 -1.48 2.16 -2.52
CA ASN A 72 -1.59 3.27 -3.48
C ASN A 72 -0.43 3.28 -4.47
N LEU A 73 0.79 2.97 -4.02
CA LEU A 73 1.97 2.92 -4.87
C LEU A 73 1.84 1.87 -6.00
N VAL A 74 1.36 0.66 -5.71
CA VAL A 74 1.24 -0.41 -6.72
C VAL A 74 0.20 -0.11 -7.81
N LEU A 75 -0.77 0.76 -7.51
CA LEU A 75 -1.82 1.16 -8.47
C LEU A 75 -1.36 2.24 -9.46
N GLN A 76 -0.22 2.89 -9.23
CA GLN A 76 0.27 3.91 -10.14
C GLN A 76 0.65 3.29 -11.49
N GLU A 77 0.37 4.00 -12.59
CA GLU A 77 0.64 3.55 -13.97
C GLU A 77 2.09 3.13 -14.20
N GLN A 78 3.02 3.72 -13.45
CA GLN A 78 4.45 3.41 -13.51
C GLN A 78 4.78 2.00 -13.00
N TRP A 79 3.97 1.45 -12.09
CA TRP A 79 4.27 0.22 -11.34
C TRP A 79 3.25 -0.88 -11.56
N CYS A 80 2.02 -0.56 -11.98
CA CYS A 80 0.93 -1.52 -12.08
C CYS A 80 1.26 -2.73 -12.98
N ASN A 81 2.13 -2.54 -13.98
CA ASN A 81 2.62 -3.59 -14.88
C ASN A 81 3.57 -4.62 -14.21
N LEU A 82 4.06 -4.36 -12.99
CA LEU A 82 4.83 -5.31 -12.19
C LEU A 82 3.95 -6.31 -11.43
N PHE A 83 2.64 -6.05 -11.34
CA PHE A 83 1.69 -6.79 -10.52
C PHE A 83 0.63 -7.46 -11.40
N THR A 84 0.02 -8.52 -10.86
CA THR A 84 -1.13 -9.14 -11.50
C THR A 84 -2.41 -8.33 -11.26
N GLN A 85 -3.43 -8.52 -12.09
CA GLN A 85 -4.73 -7.89 -11.87
C GLN A 85 -5.34 -8.26 -10.50
N GLU A 86 -5.09 -9.48 -10.01
CA GLU A 86 -5.53 -9.91 -8.67
C GLU A 86 -4.83 -9.12 -7.56
N GLU A 87 -3.52 -8.94 -7.67
CA GLU A 87 -2.72 -8.16 -6.72
C GLU A 87 -3.16 -6.69 -6.69
N LEU A 88 -3.41 -6.09 -7.87
CA LEU A 88 -3.95 -4.73 -7.98
C LEU A 88 -5.39 -4.62 -7.43
N ALA A 89 -6.24 -5.62 -7.68
CA ALA A 89 -7.60 -5.65 -7.15
C ALA A 89 -7.61 -5.69 -5.61
N VAL A 90 -6.69 -6.45 -4.99
CA VAL A 90 -6.52 -6.44 -3.53
C VAL A 90 -6.10 -5.07 -3.03
N ALA A 91 -5.10 -4.43 -3.66
CA ALA A 91 -4.64 -3.10 -3.28
C ALA A 91 -5.77 -2.07 -3.35
N LYS A 92 -6.51 -2.04 -4.47
CA LYS A 92 -7.67 -1.18 -4.67
C LYS A 92 -8.76 -1.43 -3.63
N LYS A 93 -9.10 -2.70 -3.38
CA LYS A 93 -10.11 -3.08 -2.39
C LYS A 93 -9.77 -2.54 -1.01
N ARG A 94 -8.52 -2.74 -0.55
CA ARG A 94 -8.05 -2.26 0.75
C ARG A 94 -8.21 -0.75 0.88
N LEU A 95 -7.82 0.02 -0.13
CA LEU A 95 -7.96 1.48 -0.12
C LEU A 95 -9.42 1.93 -0.06
N LEU A 96 -10.29 1.31 -0.86
CA LEU A 96 -11.72 1.64 -0.89
C LEU A 96 -12.43 1.28 0.42
N GLU A 97 -12.12 0.13 1.02
CA GLU A 97 -12.65 -0.28 2.33
C GLU A 97 -12.29 0.71 3.45
N HIS A 98 -11.21 1.47 3.26
CA HIS A 98 -10.74 2.49 4.21
C HIS A 98 -11.08 3.93 3.77
N GLY A 99 -11.96 4.08 2.76
CA GLY A 99 -12.49 5.36 2.32
C GLY A 99 -11.55 6.20 1.44
N TYR A 100 -10.43 5.63 0.98
CA TYR A 100 -9.48 6.32 0.12
C TYR A 100 -9.96 6.32 -1.34
N LYS A 101 -10.40 7.48 -1.82
CA LYS A 101 -11.01 7.65 -3.16
C LYS A 101 -10.06 8.25 -4.20
N ASN A 102 -8.88 8.72 -3.80
CA ASN A 102 -7.90 9.30 -4.71
C ASN A 102 -7.00 8.23 -5.34
N ILE A 103 -7.63 7.24 -5.99
CA ILE A 103 -6.93 6.18 -6.72
C ILE A 103 -6.61 6.67 -8.13
N ILE A 104 -5.44 7.30 -8.28
CA ILE A 104 -4.99 7.86 -9.56
C ILE A 104 -4.47 6.71 -10.43
N GLY A 105 -5.23 6.29 -11.44
CA GLY A 105 -4.78 5.24 -12.37
C GLY A 105 -5.86 4.38 -13.04
N ILE A 106 -7.14 4.54 -12.69
CA ILE A 106 -8.23 3.91 -13.43
C ILE A 106 -9.35 4.93 -13.62
N ALA A 107 -9.84 5.03 -14.86
CA ALA A 107 -10.89 5.95 -15.25
C ALA A 107 -12.03 5.92 -14.24
N SER A 108 -12.39 7.12 -13.77
CA SER A 108 -13.53 7.38 -12.92
C SER A 108 -14.79 6.83 -13.59
N ASN A 109 -15.28 5.69 -13.11
CA ASN A 109 -16.68 5.33 -13.22
C ASN A 109 -16.96 4.33 -12.09
N ASP A 110 -17.49 4.85 -10.98
CA ASP A 110 -18.58 4.25 -10.19
C ASP A 110 -18.67 4.97 -8.83
N GLU A 111 -19.80 5.65 -8.66
CA GLU A 111 -20.26 6.24 -7.42
C GLU A 111 -20.60 5.16 -6.36
N ALA A 112 -20.59 5.61 -5.10
CA ALA A 112 -21.13 4.93 -3.92
C ALA A 112 -20.24 3.77 -3.38
N VAL A 113 -19.95 3.62 -2.09
CA VAL A 113 -20.77 3.79 -0.89
C VAL A 113 -19.81 3.94 0.31
N MET A 114 -20.07 4.93 1.19
CA MET A 114 -19.65 4.87 2.60
C MET A 114 -20.67 4.00 3.34
N PRO A 115 -20.26 3.17 4.33
CA PRO A 115 -20.35 3.72 5.67
C PRO A 115 -19.14 3.39 6.55
N ALA A 116 -18.80 4.37 7.38
CA ALA A 116 -18.00 4.19 8.56
C ALA A 116 -18.60 3.10 9.47
N LYS A 117 -17.73 2.19 9.93
CA LYS A 117 -17.60 1.71 11.33
C LYS A 117 -16.60 0.55 11.34
N ALA A 118 -15.31 0.84 11.49
CA ALA A 118 -14.38 -0.13 12.03
C ALA A 118 -14.39 0.05 13.55
N GLY A 119 -15.22 -0.75 14.23
CA GLY A 119 -15.05 -0.98 15.66
C GLY A 119 -13.68 -1.61 15.86
N ILE A 120 -12.78 -0.85 16.48
CA ILE A 120 -11.48 -1.35 16.92
C ILE A 120 -11.79 -2.47 17.92
N GLN A 121 -11.56 -3.71 17.50
CA GLN A 121 -11.75 -4.88 18.34
C GLN A 121 -10.63 -4.88 19.36
N ASN A 122 -11.01 -4.65 20.62
CA ASN A 122 -10.21 -4.85 21.82
C ASN A 122 -9.43 -6.16 21.70
N VAL A 123 -8.11 -6.09 21.82
CA VAL A 123 -7.27 -7.25 22.08
C VAL A 123 -7.04 -7.28 23.60
N PRO A 124 -7.33 -8.40 24.30
CA PRO A 124 -7.16 -8.51 25.75
C PRO A 124 -5.68 -8.43 26.18
#